data_AF-A0A0N4WKD9-F1
#
_entry.id   AF-A0A0N4WKD9-F1
#
_cell.length_a   1.000
_cell.length_b   1.000
_cell.length_c   1.000
_cell.angle_alpha   90.00
_cell.angle_beta   90.00
_cell.angle_gamma   90.00
#
_symmetry.space_group_name_H-M   'P 1'
#
loop_
_entity.id
_entity.type
_entity.pdbx_description
1 polymer ?
#
loop_
_entity_poly.entity_id
_entity_poly.type
_entity_poly.pdbx_seq_one_letter_code
_entity_poly.pdbx_strand_id
1 'polypeptide(L)'
;MVVIEEEWEDSGDTKTAEKLKQEGNTKFGEGKWKEAEDKYKEALAICPAEDVVLCTILHSNLSAAYIKQAQWEEAAGAATKAMEADSTNDKALERRAFAYSKIPEKFQNALEDYELLKERFPQRVQYVRKIEEVKNRIAERDENLKNEMIEKLKDLGNVCLRPFGLSTDSFEMVPNGEGGYSISMKKPTT
;
A
#
# COMPACT_ATOMS: atom_id res chain seq x y z
N MET A 1 41.73 -2.65 -25.96
CA MET A 1 40.89 -2.71 -24.76
C MET A 1 40.01 -3.92 -24.93
N VAL A 2 40.37 -5.04 -24.30
CA VAL A 2 39.60 -6.28 -24.38
C VAL A 2 38.40 -6.10 -23.46
N VAL A 3 37.20 -6.10 -24.02
CA VAL A 3 35.98 -6.25 -23.23
C VAL A 3 35.97 -7.71 -22.82
N ILE A 4 36.35 -7.98 -21.57
CA ILE A 4 36.17 -9.28 -20.96
C ILE A 4 34.68 -9.30 -20.60
N GLU A 5 33.88 -9.98 -21.41
CA GLU A 5 32.57 -10.44 -20.96
C GLU A 5 32.86 -11.50 -19.88
N GLU A 6 32.76 -11.12 -18.61
CA GLU A 6 32.79 -12.07 -17.50
C GLU A 6 31.57 -12.97 -17.64
N GLU A 7 31.76 -14.14 -18.26
CA GLU A 7 30.84 -15.27 -18.20
C GLU A 7 30.88 -15.79 -16.76
N TRP A 8 29.93 -15.34 -15.94
CA TRP A 8 29.74 -15.85 -14.58
C TRP A 8 29.35 -17.32 -14.69
N GLU A 9 30.26 -18.21 -14.29
CA GLU A 9 29.98 -19.64 -14.19
C GLU A 9 28.82 -19.86 -13.21
N ASP A 10 27.69 -20.31 -13.74
CA ASP A 10 26.44 -20.55 -13.02
C ASP A 10 26.67 -21.54 -11.86
N SER A 11 26.77 -20.99 -10.65
CA SER A 11 27.06 -21.76 -9.43
C SER A 11 26.03 -22.87 -9.24
N GLY A 12 26.42 -23.99 -8.60
CA GLY A 12 25.48 -25.08 -8.30
C GLY A 12 24.25 -24.60 -7.51
N ASP A 13 24.42 -23.54 -6.72
CA ASP A 13 23.37 -22.92 -5.91
C ASP A 13 22.39 -22.12 -6.77
N THR A 14 22.86 -21.37 -7.77
CA THR A 14 22.01 -20.65 -8.72
C THR A 14 21.09 -21.59 -9.49
N LYS A 15 21.60 -22.72 -10.01
CA LYS A 15 20.79 -23.76 -10.67
C LYS A 15 19.73 -24.36 -9.75
N THR A 16 20.08 -24.52 -8.48
CA THR A 16 19.15 -25.06 -7.48
C THR A 16 18.06 -24.04 -7.13
N ALA A 17 18.41 -22.75 -6.99
CA ALA A 17 17.47 -21.65 -6.79
C ALA A 17 16.51 -21.50 -7.99
N GLU A 18 17.03 -21.59 -9.21
CA GLU A 18 16.25 -21.64 -10.46
C GLU A 18 15.20 -22.76 -10.44
N LYS A 19 15.58 -23.96 -9.98
CA LYS A 19 14.64 -25.09 -9.87
C LYS A 19 13.55 -24.82 -8.83
N LEU A 20 13.91 -24.32 -7.65
CA LEU A 20 12.95 -23.96 -6.59
C LEU A 20 12.00 -22.83 -7.04
N LYS A 21 12.51 -21.86 -7.80
CA LYS A 21 11.69 -20.83 -8.47
C LYS A 21 10.65 -21.47 -9.39
N GLN A 22 11.04 -22.45 -10.21
CA GLN A 22 10.11 -23.14 -11.11
C GLN A 22 9.06 -23.93 -10.34
N GLU A 23 9.45 -24.66 -9.29
CA GLU A 23 8.51 -25.36 -8.41
C GLU A 23 7.50 -24.37 -7.77
N GLY A 24 7.99 -23.22 -7.28
CA GLY A 24 7.15 -22.15 -6.76
C GLY A 24 6.18 -21.60 -7.82
N ASN A 25 6.64 -21.39 -9.05
CA ASN A 25 5.79 -20.95 -10.16
C ASN A 25 4.69 -21.98 -10.49
N THR A 26 5.00 -23.28 -10.46
CA THR A 26 4.02 -24.35 -10.64
C THR A 26 2.97 -24.31 -9.53
N LYS A 27 3.39 -24.25 -8.26
CA LYS A 27 2.47 -24.14 -7.12
C LYS A 27 1.60 -22.89 -7.18
N PHE A 28 2.18 -21.78 -7.63
CA PHE A 28 1.45 -20.54 -7.88
C PHE A 28 0.39 -20.77 -8.98
N GLY A 29 0.75 -21.36 -10.12
CA GLY A 29 -0.22 -21.70 -11.17
C GLY A 29 -1.37 -22.61 -10.68
N GLU A 30 -1.10 -23.52 -9.74
CA GLU A 30 -2.08 -24.40 -9.12
C GLU A 30 -2.98 -23.72 -8.05
N GLY A 31 -2.73 -22.46 -7.74
CA GLY A 31 -3.45 -21.73 -6.68
C GLY A 31 -3.00 -22.06 -5.25
N LYS A 32 -1.91 -22.81 -5.09
CA LYS A 32 -1.30 -23.17 -3.80
C LYS A 32 -0.33 -22.07 -3.38
N TRP A 33 -0.89 -20.90 -3.07
CA TRP A 33 -0.12 -19.67 -2.83
C TRP A 33 0.87 -19.81 -1.67
N LYS A 34 0.49 -20.53 -0.61
CA LYS A 34 1.35 -20.76 0.55
C LYS A 34 2.55 -21.67 0.21
N GLU A 35 2.31 -22.76 -0.51
CA GLU A 35 3.40 -23.63 -0.99
C GLU A 35 4.32 -22.90 -1.97
N ALA A 36 3.77 -22.01 -2.81
CA ALA A 36 4.57 -21.16 -3.69
C ALA A 36 5.46 -20.20 -2.91
N GLU A 37 4.90 -19.54 -1.89
CA GLU A 37 5.64 -18.68 -0.96
C GLU A 37 6.83 -19.41 -0.33
N ASP A 38 6.59 -20.61 0.22
CA ASP A 38 7.62 -21.41 0.86
C ASP A 38 8.75 -21.75 -0.14
N LYS A 39 8.40 -22.13 -1.36
CA LYS A 39 9.39 -22.41 -2.42
C LYS A 39 10.20 -21.19 -2.86
N TYR A 40 9.58 -20.02 -2.97
CA TYR A 40 10.32 -18.79 -3.27
C TYR A 40 11.25 -18.39 -2.12
N LYS A 41 10.86 -18.63 -0.85
CA LYS A 41 11.72 -18.40 0.32
C LYS A 41 12.90 -19.37 0.35
N GLU A 42 12.67 -20.65 0.08
CA GLU A 42 13.75 -21.63 -0.07
C GLU A 42 14.73 -21.22 -1.17
N ALA A 43 14.22 -20.77 -2.33
CA ALA A 43 15.06 -20.29 -3.43
C ALA A 43 15.89 -19.06 -3.02
N LEU A 44 15.27 -18.08 -2.34
CA LEU A 44 15.96 -16.88 -1.85
C LEU A 44 17.04 -17.19 -0.80
N ALA A 45 16.87 -18.25 -0.02
CA ALA A 45 17.83 -18.64 1.02
C ALA A 45 19.14 -19.18 0.45
N ILE A 46 19.12 -19.72 -0.77
CA ILE A 46 20.29 -20.29 -1.44
C ILE A 46 20.73 -19.48 -2.67
N CYS A 47 19.94 -18.49 -3.10
CA CYS A 47 20.30 -17.64 -4.22
C CYS A 47 21.55 -16.82 -3.86
N PRO A 48 22.61 -16.85 -4.67
CA PRO A 48 23.77 -15.97 -4.47
C PRO A 48 23.32 -14.51 -4.49
N ALA A 49 23.86 -13.70 -3.57
CA ALA A 49 23.51 -12.29 -3.46
C ALA A 49 23.96 -11.49 -4.69
N GLU A 50 24.97 -11.98 -5.40
CA GLU A 50 25.50 -11.44 -6.65
C GLU A 50 24.54 -11.65 -7.82
N ASP A 51 23.65 -12.66 -7.76
CA ASP A 51 22.61 -12.87 -8.75
C ASP A 51 21.39 -11.97 -8.47
N VAL A 52 21.62 -10.68 -8.72
CA VAL A 52 20.63 -9.61 -8.54
C VAL A 52 19.38 -9.88 -9.36
N VAL A 53 19.52 -10.46 -10.56
CA VAL A 53 18.39 -10.74 -11.46
C VAL A 53 17.49 -11.81 -10.87
N LEU A 54 18.05 -12.95 -10.44
CA LEU A 54 17.27 -14.03 -9.84
C LEU A 54 16.64 -13.61 -8.51
N CYS A 55 17.39 -12.92 -7.65
CA CYS A 55 16.89 -12.35 -6.40
C CYS A 55 15.70 -11.41 -6.63
N THR A 56 15.82 -10.51 -7.62
CA THR A 56 14.74 -9.58 -8.02
C THR A 56 13.48 -10.34 -8.43
N ILE A 57 13.63 -11.33 -9.30
CA ILE A 57 12.49 -12.13 -9.79
C ILE A 57 11.82 -12.87 -8.63
N LEU A 58 12.61 -13.50 -7.76
CA LEU A 58 12.12 -14.25 -6.60
C LEU A 58 11.35 -13.34 -5.63
N HIS A 59 11.90 -12.18 -5.27
CA HIS A 59 11.19 -11.21 -4.42
C HIS A 59 9.90 -10.70 -5.07
N SER A 60 9.92 -10.46 -6.38
CA SER A 60 8.73 -10.03 -7.12
C SER A 60 7.65 -11.12 -7.16
N ASN A 61 8.03 -12.40 -7.32
CA ASN A 61 7.12 -13.54 -7.28
C ASN A 61 6.58 -13.81 -5.87
N LEU A 62 7.42 -13.67 -4.85
CA LEU A 62 7.02 -13.75 -3.45
C LEU A 62 5.96 -12.69 -3.11
N SER A 63 6.14 -11.45 -3.59
CA SER A 63 5.13 -10.40 -3.47
C SER A 63 3.79 -10.81 -4.09
N ALA A 64 3.81 -11.43 -5.27
CA ALA A 64 2.59 -11.94 -5.90
C ALA A 64 1.90 -13.03 -5.07
N ALA A 65 2.68 -13.95 -4.46
CA ALA A 65 2.14 -14.98 -3.58
C ALA A 65 1.47 -14.38 -2.33
N TYR A 66 2.08 -13.37 -1.72
CA TYR A 66 1.48 -12.63 -0.59
C TYR A 66 0.21 -11.88 -0.98
N ILE A 67 0.18 -11.24 -2.15
CA ILE A 67 -1.03 -10.59 -2.69
C ILE A 67 -2.19 -11.57 -2.78
N LYS A 68 -1.94 -12.80 -3.27
CA LYS A 68 -2.98 -13.83 -3.39
C LYS A 68 -3.48 -14.34 -2.04
N GLN A 69 -2.69 -14.16 -0.98
CA GLN A 69 -3.04 -14.49 0.39
C GLN A 69 -3.62 -13.30 1.18
N ALA A 70 -3.79 -12.14 0.54
CA ALA A 70 -4.20 -10.89 1.20
C ALA A 70 -3.26 -10.42 2.34
N GLN A 71 -1.98 -10.82 2.27
CA GLN A 71 -0.91 -10.37 3.17
C GLN A 71 -0.27 -9.12 2.58
N TRP A 72 -0.87 -7.97 2.85
CA TRP A 72 -0.58 -6.73 2.13
C TRP A 72 0.77 -6.13 2.52
N GLU A 73 1.11 -6.13 3.80
CA GLU A 73 2.35 -5.61 4.34
C GLU A 73 3.55 -6.41 3.83
N GLU A 74 3.46 -7.74 3.88
CA GLU A 74 4.48 -8.65 3.37
C GLU A 74 4.62 -8.55 1.85
N ALA A 75 3.50 -8.41 1.13
CA ALA A 75 3.52 -8.16 -0.31
C ALA A 75 4.27 -6.88 -0.68
N ALA A 76 3.98 -5.79 0.03
CA ALA A 76 4.65 -4.50 -0.19
C ALA A 76 6.15 -4.57 0.16
N GLY A 77 6.49 -5.26 1.26
CA GLY A 77 7.88 -5.47 1.67
C GLY A 77 8.67 -6.28 0.64
N ALA A 78 8.11 -7.39 0.14
CA ALA A 78 8.75 -8.21 -0.89
C ALA A 78 8.90 -7.46 -2.23
N ALA A 79 7.89 -6.68 -2.63
CA ALA A 79 8.00 -5.84 -3.82
C ALA A 79 9.05 -4.74 -3.68
N THR A 80 9.17 -4.14 -2.49
CA THR A 80 10.20 -3.13 -2.21
C THR A 80 11.60 -3.71 -2.35
N LYS A 81 11.85 -4.91 -1.80
CA LYS A 81 13.14 -5.60 -1.98
C LYS A 81 13.48 -5.88 -3.45
N ALA A 82 12.49 -6.26 -4.26
CA ALA A 82 12.69 -6.43 -5.69
C ALA A 82 13.06 -5.09 -6.38
N MET A 83 12.46 -3.97 -5.96
CA MET A 83 12.77 -2.66 -6.51
C MET A 83 14.12 -2.08 -6.04
N GLU A 84 14.57 -2.43 -4.83
CA GLU A 84 15.90 -2.08 -4.33
C GLU A 84 17.00 -2.73 -5.16
N ALA A 85 16.76 -3.96 -5.62
CA ALA A 85 17.66 -4.69 -6.51
C ALA A 85 17.57 -4.20 -7.97
N ASP A 86 16.35 -3.97 -8.47
CA ASP A 86 16.11 -3.43 -9.82
C ASP A 86 14.91 -2.45 -9.82
N SER A 87 15.23 -1.16 -9.80
CA SER A 87 14.24 -0.07 -9.80
C SER A 87 13.43 0.05 -11.10
N THR A 88 13.83 -0.68 -12.15
CA THR A 88 13.12 -0.72 -13.45
C THR A 88 12.07 -1.83 -13.52
N ASN A 89 11.95 -2.66 -12.48
CA ASN A 89 10.99 -3.75 -12.43
C ASN A 89 9.55 -3.25 -12.24
N ASP A 90 8.85 -2.98 -13.35
CA ASP A 90 7.48 -2.45 -13.30
C ASP A 90 6.46 -3.40 -12.68
N LYS A 91 6.72 -4.72 -12.71
CA LYS A 91 5.86 -5.71 -12.03
C LYS A 91 5.95 -5.56 -10.52
N ALA A 92 7.16 -5.34 -9.98
CA ALA A 92 7.35 -5.08 -8.56
C ALA A 92 6.67 -3.77 -8.15
N LEU A 93 6.83 -2.72 -8.93
CA LEU A 93 6.15 -1.44 -8.71
C LEU A 93 4.62 -1.59 -8.72
N GLU A 94 4.04 -2.29 -9.70
CA GLU A 94 2.59 -2.52 -9.76
C GLU A 94 2.07 -3.36 -8.58
N ARG A 95 2.84 -4.36 -8.13
CA ARG A 95 2.51 -5.18 -6.97
C ARG A 95 2.55 -4.36 -5.68
N ARG A 96 3.56 -3.49 -5.50
CA ARG A 96 3.67 -2.60 -4.34
C ARG A 96 2.51 -1.60 -4.31
N ALA A 97 2.21 -0.97 -5.44
CA ALA A 97 1.08 -0.06 -5.58
C ALA A 97 -0.23 -0.75 -5.17
N PHE A 98 -0.44 -1.97 -5.64
CA PHE A 98 -1.63 -2.76 -5.29
C PHE A 98 -1.68 -3.09 -3.79
N ALA A 99 -0.59 -3.57 -3.21
CA ALA A 99 -0.51 -3.90 -1.80
C ALA A 99 -0.75 -2.68 -0.91
N TYR A 100 -0.07 -1.55 -1.19
CA TYR A 100 -0.29 -0.29 -0.50
C TYR A 100 -1.72 0.24 -0.66
N SER A 101 -2.36 0.00 -1.82
CA SER A 101 -3.76 0.38 -1.99
C SER A 101 -4.66 -0.35 -0.99
N LYS A 102 -4.25 -1.47 -0.38
CA LYS A 102 -5.05 -2.21 0.60
C LYS A 102 -4.81 -1.78 2.05
N ILE A 103 -3.83 -0.92 2.32
CA ILE A 103 -3.43 -0.50 3.67
C ILE A 103 -3.74 1.00 3.86
N PRO A 104 -4.69 1.39 4.73
CA PRO A 104 -5.14 2.79 4.91
C PRO A 104 -4.02 3.81 5.15
N GLU A 105 -2.99 3.43 5.89
CA GLU A 105 -1.83 4.24 6.23
C GLU A 105 -0.90 4.46 5.02
N LYS A 106 -1.03 3.63 3.98
CA LYS A 106 -0.16 3.61 2.79
C LYS A 106 -0.86 4.07 1.51
N PHE A 107 -2.09 4.56 1.56
CA PHE A 107 -2.79 5.03 0.36
C PHE A 107 -2.03 6.10 -0.41
N GLN A 108 -1.32 7.00 0.28
CA GLN A 108 -0.48 8.01 -0.37
C GLN A 108 0.67 7.37 -1.17
N ASN A 109 1.33 6.36 -0.61
CA ASN A 109 2.38 5.61 -1.32
C ASN A 109 1.82 4.81 -2.50
N ALA A 110 0.60 4.26 -2.38
CA ALA A 110 -0.09 3.59 -3.49
C ALA A 110 -0.35 4.57 -4.65
N LEU A 111 -0.76 5.79 -4.33
CA LEU A 111 -1.03 6.85 -5.30
C LEU A 111 0.27 7.24 -6.04
N GLU A 112 1.35 7.45 -5.31
CA GLU A 112 2.69 7.74 -5.87
C GLU A 112 3.13 6.65 -6.86
N ASP A 113 3.03 5.38 -6.47
CA ASP A 113 3.43 4.26 -7.33
C ASP A 113 2.54 4.15 -8.59
N TYR A 114 1.23 4.35 -8.46
CA TYR A 114 0.33 4.32 -9.63
C TYR A 114 0.50 5.51 -10.56
N GLU A 115 0.79 6.71 -10.03
CA GLU A 115 1.12 7.88 -10.86
C GLU A 115 2.41 7.64 -11.65
N LEU A 116 3.45 7.08 -11.01
CA LEU A 116 4.68 6.68 -11.70
C LEU A 116 4.42 5.63 -12.80
N LEU A 117 3.57 4.64 -12.52
CA LEU A 117 3.17 3.64 -13.53
C LEU A 117 2.38 4.26 -14.69
N LYS A 118 1.54 5.27 -14.41
CA LYS A 118 0.81 6.00 -15.45
C LYS A 118 1.76 6.82 -16.33
N GLU A 119 2.76 7.44 -15.72
CA GLU A 119 3.80 8.19 -16.45
C GLU A 119 4.63 7.28 -17.35
N ARG A 120 5.07 6.12 -16.84
CA ARG A 120 5.83 5.12 -17.61
C ARG A 120 5.00 4.45 -18.71
N PHE A 121 3.71 4.24 -18.46
CA PHE A 121 2.80 3.51 -19.36
C PHE A 121 1.49 4.27 -19.60
N PRO A 122 1.51 5.41 -20.30
CA PRO A 122 0.32 6.24 -20.52
C PRO A 122 -0.80 5.52 -21.29
N GLN A 123 -0.45 4.51 -22.09
CA GLN A 123 -1.40 3.66 -22.81
C GLN A 123 -2.15 2.67 -21.91
N ARG A 124 -1.65 2.39 -20.69
CA ARG A 124 -2.30 1.50 -19.73
C ARG A 124 -3.33 2.26 -18.90
N VAL A 125 -4.49 2.51 -19.50
CA VAL A 125 -5.59 3.30 -18.92
C VAL A 125 -6.08 2.80 -17.56
N GLN A 126 -5.82 1.53 -17.22
CA GLN A 126 -6.16 0.95 -15.92
C GLN A 126 -5.58 1.73 -14.73
N TYR A 127 -4.42 2.38 -14.88
CA TYR A 127 -3.81 3.14 -13.79
C TYR A 127 -4.59 4.40 -13.44
N VAL A 128 -5.24 5.05 -14.42
CA VAL A 128 -6.14 6.19 -14.17
C VAL A 128 -7.27 5.79 -13.23
N ARG A 129 -7.89 4.63 -13.50
CA ARG A 129 -8.95 4.10 -12.64
C ARG A 129 -8.44 3.76 -11.24
N LYS A 130 -7.29 3.09 -11.13
CA LYS A 130 -6.69 2.73 -9.84
C LYS A 130 -6.33 3.97 -9.00
N ILE A 131 -5.81 5.02 -9.64
CA ILE A 131 -5.55 6.32 -9.02
C ILE A 131 -6.82 6.92 -8.43
N GLU A 132 -7.92 6.93 -9.20
CA GLU A 132 -9.19 7.48 -8.74
C GLU A 132 -9.78 6.67 -7.57
N GLU A 133 -9.71 5.33 -7.64
CA GLU A 133 -10.12 4.45 -6.55
C GLU A 133 -9.34 4.73 -5.25
N VAL A 134 -8.03 4.96 -5.34
CA VAL A 134 -7.20 5.31 -4.18
C VAL A 134 -7.54 6.71 -3.65
N LYS A 135 -7.75 7.70 -4.52
CA LYS A 135 -8.16 9.07 -4.11
C LYS A 135 -9.48 9.07 -3.35
N ASN A 136 -10.47 8.32 -3.82
CA ASN A 136 -11.76 8.20 -3.14
C ASN A 136 -11.60 7.59 -1.74
N ARG A 137 -10.74 6.59 -1.58
CA ARG A 137 -10.45 5.98 -0.27
C ARG A 137 -9.69 6.91 0.68
N ILE A 138 -8.82 7.78 0.14
CA ILE A 138 -8.18 8.83 0.94
C ILE A 138 -9.23 9.83 1.42
N ALA A 139 -10.11 10.30 0.52
CA ALA A 139 -11.17 11.23 0.88
C ALA A 139 -12.11 10.66 1.95
N GLU A 140 -12.54 9.40 1.79
CA GLU A 140 -13.36 8.69 2.77
C GLU A 140 -12.67 8.58 4.13
N ARG A 141 -11.37 8.21 4.15
CA ARG A 141 -10.58 8.14 5.39
C ARG A 141 -10.49 9.51 6.06
N ASP A 142 -10.22 10.56 5.29
CA ASP A 142 -10.05 11.91 5.82
C ASP A 142 -11.39 12.48 6.34
N GLU A 143 -12.51 12.15 5.72
CA GLU A 143 -13.85 12.48 6.23
C GLU A 143 -14.16 11.74 7.54
N ASN A 144 -13.89 10.44 7.60
CA ASN A 144 -14.06 9.65 8.82
C ASN A 144 -13.22 10.19 9.98
N LEU A 145 -11.95 10.52 9.72
CA LEU A 145 -11.06 11.12 10.72
C LEU A 145 -11.58 12.49 11.19
N LYS A 146 -12.09 13.34 10.28
CA LYS A 146 -12.70 14.63 10.65
C LYS A 146 -13.91 14.43 11.58
N ASN A 147 -14.77 13.47 11.26
CA ASN A 147 -15.95 13.17 12.06
C ASN A 147 -15.56 12.68 13.46
N GLU A 148 -14.61 11.75 13.56
CA GLU A 148 -14.09 11.25 14.85
C GLU A 148 -13.45 12.38 15.68
N MET A 149 -12.70 13.27 15.05
CA MET A 149 -12.10 14.42 15.73
C MET A 149 -13.17 15.39 16.26
N ILE A 150 -14.21 15.66 15.48
CA ILE A 150 -15.33 16.52 15.90
C ILE A 150 -16.05 15.91 17.10
N GLU A 151 -16.28 14.59 17.11
CA GLU A 151 -16.90 13.90 18.24
C GLU A 151 -16.04 14.02 19.52
N LYS A 152 -14.73 13.76 19.42
CA LYS A 152 -13.82 13.92 20.57
C LYS A 152 -13.78 15.37 21.09
N LEU A 153 -13.82 16.36 20.20
CA LEU A 153 -13.90 17.77 20.58
C LEU A 153 -15.21 18.10 21.28
N LYS A 154 -16.34 17.52 20.83
CA LYS A 154 -17.63 17.65 21.51
C LYS A 154 -17.59 17.06 22.90
N ASP A 155 -17.02 15.86 23.06
CA ASP A 155 -16.90 15.22 24.36
C ASP A 155 -16.07 16.06 25.33
N LEU A 156 -14.94 16.59 24.88
CA LEU A 156 -14.11 17.50 25.67
C LEU A 156 -14.88 18.78 26.05
N GLY A 157 -15.60 19.38 25.09
CA GLY A 157 -16.47 20.52 25.36
C GLY A 157 -17.54 20.20 26.42
N ASN A 158 -18.16 19.03 26.32
CA ASN A 158 -19.17 18.57 27.28
C ASN A 158 -18.59 18.36 28.68
N VAL A 159 -17.36 17.89 28.83
CA VAL A 159 -16.69 17.80 30.14
C VAL A 159 -16.60 19.17 30.81
N CYS A 160 -16.28 20.22 30.04
CA CYS A 160 -16.21 21.59 30.55
C CYS A 160 -17.59 22.21 30.83
N LEU A 161 -18.62 21.83 30.07
CA LEU A 161 -19.96 22.43 30.13
C LEU A 161 -20.89 21.77 31.17
N ARG A 162 -20.67 20.48 31.48
CA ARG A 162 -21.49 19.72 32.45
C ARG A 162 -21.65 20.40 33.81
N PRO A 163 -20.60 20.98 34.45
CA PRO A 163 -20.76 21.70 35.73
C PRO A 163 -21.72 22.88 35.69
N PHE A 164 -22.02 23.40 34.50
CA PHE A 164 -22.93 24.51 34.28
C PHE A 164 -24.33 24.07 33.81
N GLY A 165 -24.60 22.75 33.76
CA GLY A 165 -25.85 22.21 33.22
C GLY A 165 -25.99 22.37 31.70
N LEU A 166 -24.87 22.54 30.99
CA LEU A 166 -24.83 22.79 29.55
C LEU A 166 -24.19 21.62 28.78
N SER A 167 -24.43 21.61 27.47
CA SER A 167 -23.77 20.71 26.51
C SER A 167 -23.41 21.46 25.24
N THR A 168 -22.54 20.88 24.41
CA THR A 168 -22.23 21.40 23.08
C THR A 168 -23.46 21.48 22.19
N ASP A 169 -24.47 20.65 22.44
CA ASP A 169 -25.74 20.67 21.70
C ASP A 169 -26.67 21.81 22.12
N SER A 170 -26.37 22.47 23.24
CA SER A 170 -27.07 23.66 23.73
C SER A 170 -26.79 24.89 22.88
N PHE A 171 -25.78 24.83 22.00
CA PHE A 171 -25.35 25.93 21.15
C PHE A 171 -25.66 25.63 19.68
N GLU A 172 -25.98 26.66 18.91
CA GLU A 172 -26.16 26.63 17.47
C GLU A 172 -25.33 27.73 16.79
N MET A 173 -24.74 27.40 15.64
CA MET A 173 -24.03 28.35 14.80
C MET A 173 -25.01 28.99 13.81
N VAL A 174 -25.12 30.32 13.84
CA VAL A 174 -25.99 31.12 12.98
C VAL A 174 -25.13 31.94 12.02
N PRO A 175 -25.33 31.85 10.68
CA PRO A 175 -24.60 32.66 9.72
C PRO A 175 -24.86 34.15 9.94
N ASN A 176 -23.82 34.98 9.99
CA ASN A 176 -23.96 36.42 10.28
C ASN A 176 -24.03 37.32 9.02
N GLY A 177 -24.04 36.74 7.82
CA GLY A 177 -24.15 37.48 6.54
C GLY A 177 -22.84 38.08 6.01
N GLU A 178 -21.79 38.20 6.83
CA GLU A 178 -20.47 38.72 6.44
C GLU A 178 -19.44 37.60 6.17
N GLY A 179 -19.93 36.37 5.94
CA GLY A 179 -19.09 35.18 5.79
C GLY A 179 -18.60 34.58 7.12
N GLY A 180 -19.08 35.08 8.25
CA GLY A 180 -18.80 34.55 9.60
C GLY A 180 -19.99 33.80 10.23
N TYR A 181 -19.73 33.23 11.41
CA TYR A 181 -20.73 32.53 12.23
C TYR A 181 -20.83 33.17 13.61
N SER A 182 -22.06 33.38 14.09
CA SER A 182 -22.35 33.72 15.48
C SER A 182 -22.77 32.46 16.24
N ILE A 183 -22.29 32.29 17.48
CA ILE A 183 -22.70 31.18 18.34
C ILE A 183 -23.81 31.68 19.26
N SER A 184 -24.97 31.05 19.21
CA SER A 184 -26.12 31.37 20.07
C SER A 184 -26.58 30.13 20.84
N MET A 185 -27.20 30.32 22.00
CA MET A 185 -27.82 29.21 22.73
C MET A 185 -29.20 28.90 22.13
N LYS A 186 -29.49 27.61 21.95
CA LYS A 186 -30.83 27.16 21.60
C LYS A 186 -31.79 27.53 22.73
N LYS A 187 -32.95 28.08 22.39
CA LYS A 187 -34.01 28.37 23.37
C LYS A 187 -34.53 27.04 23.95
N PRO A 188 -34.79 26.95 25.26
CA PRO A 188 -35.35 25.75 25.86
C PRO A 188 -36.71 25.45 25.20
N THR A 189 -36.86 24.23 24.68
CA THR A 189 -38.14 23.75 24.12
C THR A 189 -39.12 23.65 25.29
N THR A 190 -40.21 24.41 25.20
CA THR A 190 -41.25 24.53 26.24
C THR A 190 -42.11 23.28 26.32
#